data_AF-A0A7G7UDR5-F1
#
_entry.id   AF-A0A7G7UDR5-F1
#
_cell.length_a   1.000
_cell.length_b   1.000
_cell.length_c   1.000
_cell.angle_alpha   90.00
_cell.angle_beta   90.00
_cell.angle_gamma   90.00
#
_symmetry.space_group_name_H-M   'P 1'
#
loop_
_entity.id
_entity.type
_entity.pdbx_description
1 polymer ?
#
loop_
_entity_poly.entity_id
_entity_poly.type
_entity_poly.pdbx_seq_one_letter_code
_entity_poly.pdbx_strand_id
1 'polypeptide(L)' 'MNNNLKLERTRANLTQEQLAEKIGVTRQTIGLIEKGKYNPSLQLCLKICIELKVTLNDVFWTHNREEETNEG' A
#
# COMPACT_ATOMS: atom_id res chain seq x y z
N MET A 1 -6.94 -6.86 0.57
CA MET A 1 -5.81 -6.62 1.50
C MET A 1 -5.96 -5.25 2.12
N ASN A 2 -6.02 -5.16 3.44
CA ASN A 2 -5.97 -3.87 4.13
C ASN A 2 -4.53 -3.30 4.04
N ASN A 3 -4.39 -2.02 3.75
CA ASN A 3 -3.08 -1.38 3.56
C ASN A 3 -3.17 0.13 3.77
N ASN A 4 -2.04 0.75 4.12
CA ASN A 4 -1.88 2.18 4.34
C ASN A 4 -1.25 2.89 3.13
N LEU A 5 -1.24 2.29 1.93
CA LEU A 5 -0.55 2.87 0.77
C LEU A 5 -1.01 4.29 0.47
N LYS A 6 -2.32 4.54 0.56
CA LYS A 6 -2.87 5.88 0.34
C LYS A 6 -2.31 6.89 1.34
N LEU A 7 -2.23 6.52 2.62
CA LEU A 7 -1.70 7.38 3.67
C LEU A 7 -0.24 7.72 3.40
N GLU A 8 0.61 6.72 3.20
CA GLU A 8 2.05 6.93 2.98
C GLU A 8 2.34 7.68 1.67
N ARG A 9 1.60 7.39 0.60
CA ARG A 9 1.70 8.15 -0.65
C ARG A 9 1.36 9.63 -0.45
N THR A 10 0.30 9.93 0.30
CA THR A 10 -0.09 11.32 0.57
C THR A 10 0.90 12.04 1.49
N ARG A 11 1.51 11.33 2.46
CA ARG A 11 2.61 11.87 3.29
C ARG A 11 3.83 12.24 2.47
N ALA A 12 4.10 11.49 1.39
CA ALA A 12 5.14 11.79 0.42
C ALA A 12 4.74 12.89 -0.60
N ASN A 13 3.55 13.51 -0.46
CA ASN A 13 3.01 14.51 -1.39
C ASN A 13 2.91 14.04 -2.85
N LEU A 14 2.68 12.74 -3.07
CA LEU A 14 2.54 12.17 -4.41
C LEU A 14 1.07 11.94 -4.76
N THR A 15 0.71 12.17 -6.03
CA THR A 15 -0.54 11.65 -6.62
C THR A 15 -0.37 10.16 -6.97
N GLN A 16 -1.49 9.46 -7.24
CA GLN A 16 -1.44 8.07 -7.72
C GLN A 16 -0.64 7.94 -9.02
N GLU A 17 -0.77 8.93 -9.92
CA GLU A 17 -0.05 8.94 -11.20
C GLU A 17 1.45 9.07 -10.96
N GLN A 18 1.86 10.03 -10.13
CA GLN A 18 3.28 10.24 -9.82
C GLN A 18 3.94 9.01 -9.19
N LEU A 19 3.28 8.36 -8.23
CA LEU A 19 3.81 7.12 -7.65
C LEU A 19 3.90 6.01 -8.71
N ALA A 20 2.88 5.89 -9.57
CA ALA A 20 2.84 4.89 -10.63
C ALA A 20 4.01 5.06 -11.63
N GLU A 21 4.24 6.29 -12.08
CA GLU A 21 5.37 6.66 -12.95
C GLU A 21 6.71 6.30 -12.31
N LYS A 22 6.90 6.66 -11.03
CA LYS A 22 8.14 6.43 -10.27
C LYS A 22 8.48 4.94 -10.12
N ILE A 23 7.48 4.07 -9.98
CA ILE A 23 7.71 2.62 -9.78
C ILE A 23 7.48 1.76 -11.03
N GLY A 24 7.10 2.39 -12.14
CA GLY A 24 6.90 1.75 -13.44
C GLY A 24 5.65 0.88 -13.51
N VAL A 25 4.52 1.39 -13.01
CA VAL A 25 3.19 0.75 -13.13
C VAL A 25 2.15 1.76 -13.62
N THR A 26 0.91 1.33 -13.82
CA THR A 26 -0.19 2.23 -14.19
C THR A 26 -0.81 2.91 -12.95
N ARG A 27 -1.39 4.10 -13.12
CA ARG A 27 -2.23 4.72 -12.07
C ARG A 27 -3.32 3.79 -11.55
N GLN A 28 -3.93 3.01 -12.44
CA GLN A 28 -4.96 2.04 -12.09
C GLN A 28 -4.43 0.96 -11.14
N THR A 29 -3.20 0.49 -11.34
CA THR A 29 -2.53 -0.44 -10.42
C THR A 29 -2.45 0.14 -9.01
N ILE A 30 -1.98 1.38 -8.86
CA ILE A 30 -1.94 2.06 -7.55
C ILE A 30 -3.34 2.16 -6.94
N GLY A 31 -4.33 2.59 -7.72
CA GLY A 31 -5.71 2.72 -7.26
C GLY A 31 -6.35 1.40 -6.81
N LEU A 32 -6.01 0.27 -7.46
CA LEU A 32 -6.49 -1.06 -7.05
C LEU A 32 -5.81 -1.54 -5.76
N ILE A 33 -4.52 -1.24 -5.56
CA ILE A 33 -3.81 -1.55 -4.30
C ILE A 33 -4.43 -0.74 -3.17
N GLU A 34 -4.60 0.56 -3.32
CA GLU A 34 -5.17 1.43 -2.27
C GLU A 34 -6.60 1.03 -1.88
N LYS A 35 -7.38 0.48 -2.81
CA LYS A 35 -8.74 -0.04 -2.54
C LYS A 35 -8.72 -1.48 -1.97
N GLY A 36 -7.54 -2.08 -1.81
CA GLY A 36 -7.36 -3.45 -1.36
C GLY A 36 -7.85 -4.50 -2.35
N LYS A 37 -8.09 -4.13 -3.61
CA LYS A 37 -8.64 -4.96 -4.69
C LYS A 37 -7.57 -5.66 -5.53
N TYR A 38 -6.30 -5.32 -5.32
CA TYR A 38 -5.16 -5.99 -5.93
C TYR A 38 -4.13 -6.31 -4.85
N ASN A 39 -3.65 -7.56 -4.87
CA ASN A 39 -2.56 -8.01 -4.02
C ASN A 39 -1.24 -7.87 -4.82
N PRO A 40 -0.41 -6.85 -4.55
CA PRO A 40 0.84 -6.64 -5.28
C PRO A 40 1.85 -7.78 -5.06
N SER A 41 2.73 -8.01 -6.02
CA SER A 41 3.89 -8.90 -5.83
C SER A 41 4.86 -8.31 -4.81
N LEU A 42 5.69 -9.16 -4.18
CA LEU A 42 6.73 -8.71 -3.25
C LEU A 42 7.64 -7.64 -3.89
N GLN A 43 8.00 -7.82 -5.16
CA GLN A 43 8.81 -6.85 -5.89
C GLN A 43 8.12 -5.48 -5.98
N LEU A 44 6.81 -5.45 -6.25
CA LEU A 44 6.06 -4.20 -6.31
C LEU A 44 5.92 -3.57 -4.91
N CYS A 45 5.71 -4.37 -3.86
CA CYS A 45 5.74 -3.88 -2.48
C CYS A 45 7.08 -3.22 -2.15
N LEU A 46 8.21 -3.85 -2.49
CA LEU A 46 9.54 -3.29 -2.25
C LEU A 46 9.76 -1.98 -3.01
N LYS A 47 9.34 -1.90 -4.29
CA LYS A 47 9.42 -0.64 -5.06
C LYS A 47 8.64 0.49 -4.40
N ILE A 48 7.43 0.21 -3.91
CA ILE A 48 6.59 1.16 -3.18
C ILE A 48 7.32 1.63 -1.91
N CYS A 49 7.83 0.70 -1.11
CA CYS A 49 8.52 1.01 0.14
C CYS A 49 9.77 1.87 -0.09
N ILE A 50 10.58 1.53 -1.11
CA ILE A 50 11.78 2.29 -1.48
C ILE A 50 11.42 3.72 -1.91
N GLU A 51 10.44 3.87 -2.81
CA GLU A 51 10.05 5.20 -3.33
C GLU A 51 9.46 6.09 -2.23
N LEU A 52 8.64 5.53 -1.34
CA LEU A 52 7.99 6.26 -0.25
C LEU A 52 8.87 6.40 1.00
N LYS A 53 10.04 5.75 1.04
CA LYS A 53 10.96 5.71 2.21
C LYS A 53 10.29 5.17 3.48
N VAL A 54 9.52 4.10 3.33
CA VAL A 54 8.77 3.42 4.40
C VAL A 54 9.07 1.93 4.37
N THR A 55 8.67 1.22 5.42
CA THR A 55 8.82 -0.24 5.51
C THR A 55 7.58 -0.98 5.01
N LEU A 56 7.71 -2.30 4.80
CA LEU A 56 6.55 -3.16 4.52
C LEU A 56 5.50 -3.10 5.64
N ASN A 57 5.95 -2.95 6.90
CA ASN A 57 5.04 -2.86 8.04
C ASN A 57 4.20 -1.58 8.01
N ASP A 58 4.81 -0.46 7.61
CA ASP A 58 4.09 0.82 7.53
C ASP A 58 2.96 0.76 6.50
N VAL A 59 3.17 0.04 5.39
CA VAL A 59 2.25 0.03 4.24
C VAL A 59 1.29 -1.15 4.24
N PHE A 60 1.75 -2.37 4.52
CA PHE A 60 1.00 -3.60 4.25
C PHE A 60 0.68 -4.41 5.50
N TRP A 61 1.20 -4.05 6.67
CA TRP A 61 0.87 -4.70 7.93
C TRP A 61 -0.22 -3.93 8.66
N THR A 62 -1.44 -4.43 8.63
CA THR A 62 -2.51 -3.94 9.49
C THR A 62 -2.79 -5.02 10.52
N HIS A 63 -2.82 -4.65 11.80
CA HIS A 63 -3.31 -5.56 12.84
C HIS A 63 -4.72 -6.02 12.42
N ASN A 64 -4.88 -7.32 12.18
CA ASN A 64 -6.18 -7.92 11.93
C ASN A 64 -7.04 -7.66 13.18
N ARG A 65 -7.82 -6.57 13.20
CA ARG A 65 -8.92 -6.40 14.17
C ARG A 65 -10.15 -7.21 13.77
N GLU A 66 -9.94 -8.36 13.12
CA GLU A 66 -10.99 -9.30 12.71
C GLU A 66 -10.73 -10.72 13.24
N GLU A 67 -9.86 -10.87 14.26
CA GLU A 67 -9.78 -12.08 15.10
C GLU A 67 -9.96 -11.77 16.60
N GLU A 68 -10.75 -10.74 16.94
CA GLU A 68 -11.41 -10.69 18.25
C GLU A 68 -12.86 -11.17 18.08
N THR A 69 -13.02 -12.46 17.75
CA THR A 69 -14.28 -13.14 18.04
C THR A 69 -14.37 -13.32 19.54
N ASN A 70 -15.38 -12.68 20.14
CA ASN A 70 -15.98 -12.96 21.44
C ASN A 70 -15.50 -14.26 22.10
N GLU A 71 -14.57 -14.17 23.04
CA GLU A 71 -14.52 -15.06 24.20
C GLU A 71 -14.23 -14.21 25.44
N GLY A 72 -15.28 -13.96 26.23
CA GLY A 72 -15.26 -13.17 27.45
C GLY A 72 -16.62 -12.57 27.77
#